data_AF-A0A2N2V9Q7-F1
#
_entry.id   AF-A0A2N2V9Q7-F1
#
_cell.length_a   1.000
_cell.length_b   1.000
_cell.length_c   1.000
_cell.angle_alpha   90.00
_cell.angle_beta   90.00
_cell.angle_gamma   90.00
#
_symmetry.space_group_name_H-M   'P 1'
#
loop_
_entity.id
_entity.type
_entity.pdbx_description
1 polymer ?
#
loop_
_entity_poly.entity_id
_entity_poly.type
_entity_poly.pdbx_seq_one_letter_code
_entity_poly.pdbx_strand_id
1 'polypeptide(L)' 'VDAVDAAPTEPEVAPVDPVHWEEVNTKLDLAKAYEEMGDLEGARELLEEVVGEGPVDLVEQARAILERIGE' A
#
# COMPACT_ATOMS: atom_id res chain seq x y z
N VAL A 1 -5.98 14.53 -46.80
CA VAL A 1 -5.09 14.78 -45.64
C VAL A 1 -5.63 13.90 -44.53
N ASP A 2 -5.38 12.60 -44.62
CA ASP A 2 -4.14 11.87 -44.29
C ASP A 2 -3.92 11.79 -42.77
N ALA A 3 -3.69 10.55 -42.34
CA ALA A 3 -3.24 10.05 -41.05
C ALA A 3 -4.09 10.34 -39.80
N VAL A 4 -4.74 9.26 -39.35
CA VAL A 4 -4.99 8.94 -37.94
C VAL A 4 -3.63 8.91 -37.24
N ASP A 5 -3.27 9.98 -36.53
CA ASP A 5 -2.12 9.99 -35.63
C ASP A 5 -2.60 9.50 -34.25
N ALA A 6 -2.71 8.18 -34.12
CA ALA A 6 -2.80 7.51 -32.84
C ALA A 6 -1.43 7.61 -32.18
N ALA A 7 -1.20 8.67 -31.42
CA ALA A 7 -0.05 8.78 -30.55
C ALA A 7 -0.08 7.66 -29.49
N PRO A 8 1.08 7.08 -29.15
CA PRO A 8 1.16 5.88 -28.33
C PRO A 8 0.74 6.19 -26.89
N THR A 9 -0.09 5.31 -26.33
CA THR A 9 -0.27 5.16 -24.88
C THR A 9 1.06 4.74 -24.28
N GLU A 10 1.84 5.71 -23.82
CA GLU A 10 2.87 5.47 -22.81
C GLU A 10 2.16 5.02 -21.52
N PRO A 11 2.65 4.00 -20.80
CA PRO A 11 2.15 3.72 -19.47
C PRO A 11 2.61 4.90 -18.60
N GLU A 12 1.73 5.88 -18.44
CA GLU A 12 1.82 6.88 -17.40
C GLU A 12 1.82 6.11 -16.08
N VAL A 13 3.02 5.89 -15.52
CA VAL A 13 3.15 5.53 -14.12
C VAL A 13 2.62 6.76 -13.39
N ALA A 14 1.30 6.76 -13.14
CA ALA A 14 0.64 7.84 -12.44
C ALA A 14 1.41 8.08 -11.13
N PRO A 15 1.77 9.32 -10.82
CA PRO A 15 2.40 9.62 -9.54
C PRO A 15 1.47 9.10 -8.44
N VAL A 16 2.01 8.28 -7.53
CA VAL A 16 1.25 7.86 -6.35
C VAL A 16 0.74 9.12 -5.68
N ASP A 17 -0.58 9.24 -5.52
CA ASP A 17 -1.18 10.40 -4.89
C ASP A 17 -0.56 10.58 -3.48
N PRO A 18 0.09 11.72 -3.20
CA PRO A 18 0.86 11.88 -1.97
C PRO A 18 -0.03 11.79 -0.71
N VAL A 19 -1.26 12.27 -0.81
CA VAL A 19 -2.26 12.16 0.27
C VAL A 19 -2.61 10.70 0.54
N HIS A 20 -2.83 9.92 -0.52
CA HIS A 20 -3.13 8.49 -0.40
C HIS A 20 -1.95 7.72 0.19
N TRP A 21 -0.72 8.04 -0.24
CA TRP A 21 0.49 7.48 0.35
C TRP A 21 0.56 7.77 1.86
N GLU A 22 0.32 9.02 2.29
CA GLU A 22 0.35 9.43 3.70
C GLU A 22 -0.73 8.74 4.55
N GLU A 23 -1.94 8.60 4.01
CA GLU A 23 -3.05 7.89 4.66
C GLU A 23 -2.68 6.42 4.91
N VAL A 24 -2.20 5.73 3.88
CA VAL A 24 -1.79 4.33 4.00
C VAL A 24 -0.58 4.18 4.91
N ASN A 25 0.40 5.10 4.86
CA ASN A 25 1.55 5.06 5.75
C ASN A 25 1.11 5.21 7.23
N THR A 26 0.12 6.07 7.49
CA THR A 26 -0.47 6.21 8.83
C THR A 26 -1.10 4.90 9.31
N LYS A 27 -1.83 4.19 8.43
CA LYS A 27 -2.39 2.86 8.76
C LYS A 27 -1.29 1.84 9.09
N LEU A 28 -0.21 1.83 8.32
CA LEU A 28 0.94 0.95 8.56
C LEU A 28 1.61 1.25 9.91
N ASP A 29 1.75 2.52 10.28
CA ASP A 29 2.34 2.91 11.57
C ASP A 29 1.42 2.57 12.75
N LEU A 30 0.10 2.69 12.59
CA LEU A 30 -0.86 2.20 13.58
C LEU A 30 -0.79 0.69 13.74
N ALA A 31 -0.70 -0.06 12.64
CA ALA A 31 -0.58 -1.52 12.69
C ALA A 31 0.65 -1.98 13.47
N LYS A 32 1.81 -1.33 13.25
CA LYS A 32 3.03 -1.58 14.04
C LYS A 32 2.82 -1.32 15.53
N ALA A 33 2.12 -0.24 15.88
CA ALA A 33 1.82 0.05 17.29
C ALA A 33 0.91 -1.03 17.91
N TYR A 34 -0.10 -1.53 17.18
CA TYR A 34 -0.92 -2.65 17.62
C TYR A 34 -0.12 -3.94 17.80
N GLU A 35 0.79 -4.25 16.86
CA GLU A 35 1.74 -5.37 16.98
C GLU A 35 2.58 -5.25 18.26
N GLU A 36 3.17 -4.07 18.52
CA GLU A 36 3.97 -3.81 19.72
C GLU A 36 3.17 -3.95 21.03
N MET A 37 1.87 -3.64 21.00
CA MET A 37 0.96 -3.83 22.13
C MET A 37 0.49 -5.29 22.29
N GLY A 38 0.81 -6.18 21.33
CA GLY A 38 0.37 -7.58 21.31
C GLY A 38 -1.05 -7.79 20.79
N ASP A 39 -1.69 -6.74 20.27
CA ASP A 39 -2.98 -6.82 19.60
C ASP A 39 -2.78 -7.21 18.13
N LEU A 40 -2.47 -8.49 17.92
CA LEU A 40 -2.15 -9.02 16.59
C LEU A 40 -3.37 -9.04 15.66
N GLU A 41 -4.58 -9.14 16.21
CA GLU A 41 -5.80 -9.12 15.40
C GLU A 41 -6.05 -7.70 14.84
N GLY A 42 -5.96 -6.67 15.68
CA GLY A 42 -6.05 -5.28 15.22
C GLY A 42 -4.92 -4.89 14.26
N ALA A 43 -3.70 -5.38 14.51
CA ALA A 43 -2.58 -5.18 13.59
C ALA A 43 -2.84 -5.84 12.23
N ARG A 44 -3.33 -7.08 12.22
CA ARG A 44 -3.62 -7.83 10.97
C ARG A 44 -4.66 -7.11 10.12
N GLU A 45 -5.76 -6.64 10.71
CA GLU A 45 -6.81 -5.92 9.98
C GLU A 45 -6.26 -4.69 9.26
N LEU A 46 -5.47 -3.86 9.95
CA LEU A 46 -4.86 -2.67 9.34
C LEU A 46 -3.82 -3.02 8.27
N LEU A 47 -3.05 -4.10 8.45
CA LEU A 47 -2.08 -4.55 7.45
C LEU A 47 -2.75 -5.06 6.17
N GLU A 48 -3.90 -5.74 6.29
CA GLU A 48 -4.69 -6.16 5.13
C GLU A 48 -5.23 -4.95 4.34
N GLU A 49 -5.65 -3.89 5.03
CA GLU A 49 -6.00 -2.61 4.38
C GLU A 49 -4.80 -2.00 3.65
N VAL A 50 -3.61 -1.97 4.27
CA VAL A 50 -2.39 -1.47 3.64
C VAL A 50 -2.02 -2.32 2.41
N VAL A 51 -2.21 -3.64 2.45
CA VAL A 51 -1.96 -4.52 1.29
C VAL A 51 -2.95 -4.25 0.15
N GLY A 52 -4.20 -3.93 0.47
CA GLY A 52 -5.25 -3.69 -0.53
C GLY A 52 -5.22 -2.29 -1.14
N GLU A 53 -4.81 -1.29 -0.37
CA GLU A 53 -4.89 0.12 -0.75
C GLU A 53 -3.51 0.72 -1.07
N GLY A 54 -2.43 0.15 -0.54
CA GLY A 54 -1.13 0.79 -0.51
C GLY A 54 -0.35 0.79 -1.82
N PRO A 55 0.58 1.75 -1.98
CA PRO A 55 1.63 1.68 -2.98
C PRO A 55 2.61 0.55 -2.65
N VAL A 56 3.35 0.09 -3.66
CA VAL A 56 4.15 -1.13 -3.62
C VAL A 56 5.10 -1.18 -2.42
N ASP A 57 5.75 -0.07 -2.10
CA ASP A 57 6.68 0.06 -0.98
C ASP A 57 6.04 -0.15 0.40
N LEU A 58 4.80 0.30 0.59
CA LEU A 58 4.06 0.09 1.84
C LEU A 58 3.45 -1.32 1.91
N VAL A 59 2.99 -1.84 0.76
CA VAL A 59 2.46 -3.20 0.64
C VAL A 59 3.52 -4.25 0.98
N GLU A 60 4.75 -4.08 0.48
CA GLU A 60 5.86 -4.99 0.79
C GLU A 60 6.18 -5.00 2.29
N GLN A 61 6.18 -3.84 2.93
CA GLN A 61 6.36 -3.74 4.39
C GLN A 61 5.21 -4.43 5.15
N ALA A 62 3.97 -4.19 4.74
CA ALA A 62 2.82 -4.80 5.40
C ALA A 62 2.83 -6.34 5.29
N ARG A 63 3.20 -6.87 4.13
CA ARG A 63 3.34 -8.33 3.92
C ARG A 63 4.42 -8.94 4.81
N ALA A 64 5.57 -8.29 4.94
CA ALA A 64 6.64 -8.76 5.82
C ALA A 64 6.22 -8.81 7.29
N ILE A 65 5.36 -7.88 7.74
CA ILE A 65 4.80 -7.91 9.10
C ILE A 65 3.75 -9.02 9.23
N LEU A 66 2.85 -9.16 8.25
CA LEU A 66 1.84 -10.23 8.22
C LEU A 66 2.47 -11.62 8.30
N GLU A 67 3.59 -11.84 7.60
CA GLU A 67 4.36 -13.07 7.69
C GLU A 67 4.88 -13.29 9.12
N ARG A 68 5.46 -12.28 9.75
CA ARG A 68 6.00 -12.37 11.12
C ARG A 68 4.93 -12.67 12.18
N ILE A 69 3.74 -12.07 12.07
CA ILE A 69 2.66 -12.25 13.07
C ILE A 69 1.77 -13.48 12.80
N GLY A 70 1.86 -14.06 11.60
CA GLY A 70 1.12 -15.26 11.19
C GLY A 70 1.86 -16.58 11.46
N GLU A 71 3.12 -16.53 11.91
CA GLU A 71 3.93 -17.69 12.34
C GLU A 71 3.68 -18.10 13.81
#